data_AF-A0A2X3CHH0-F1
#
_entry.id   AF-A0A2X3CHH0-F1
#
_cell.length_a   1.000
_cell.length_b   1.000
_cell.length_c   1.000
_cell.angle_alpha   90.00
_cell.angle_beta   90.00
_cell.angle_gamma   90.00
#
_symmetry.space_group_name_H-M   'P 1'
#
loop_
_entity.id
_entity.type
_entity.pdbx_description
1 polymer ?
#
loop_
_entity_poly.entity_id
_entity_poly.type
_entity_poly.pdbx_seq_one_letter_code
_entity_poly.pdbx_strand_id
1 'polypeptide(L)' 'MIELWRWEMQPGEAFTSPGHPATTFELLHVEAGALTLTLGETCRTVAAGESAVARTEIEHGYRNEVPRRWSLP' A
#
# COMPACT_ATOMS: atom_id res chain seq x y z
N MET A 1 -19.77 -6.61 2.73
CA MET A 1 -19.37 -7.02 1.37
C MET A 1 -17.88 -7.30 1.40
N ILE A 2 -17.39 -8.29 0.66
CA ILE A 2 -15.95 -8.56 0.52
C ILE A 2 -15.61 -8.45 -0.95
N GLU A 3 -14.57 -7.69 -1.25
CA GLU A 3 -13.97 -7.61 -2.58
C GLU A 3 -12.57 -8.21 -2.50
N LEU A 4 -12.20 -8.98 -3.51
CA LEU A 4 -10.87 -9.58 -3.62
C LEU A 4 -10.31 -9.25 -4.99
N TRP A 5 -9.12 -8.66 -4.98
CA TRP A 5 -8.40 -8.30 -6.19
C TRP A 5 -6.94 -8.65 -6.01
N ARG A 6 -6.28 -8.81 -7.15
CA ARG A 6 -4.82 -8.92 -7.26
C ARG A 6 -4.36 -7.77 -8.14
N TRP A 7 -3.30 -7.12 -7.73
CA TRP A 7 -2.80 -5.95 -8.42
C TRP A 7 -1.29 -6.02 -8.59
N GLU A 8 -0.83 -5.69 -9.78
CA GLU A 8 0.57 -5.47 -10.08
C GLU A 8 0.79 -3.96 -10.26
N MET A 9 1.57 -3.38 -9.35
CA MET A 9 1.92 -1.96 -9.40
C MET A 9 3.25 -1.77 -10.14
N GLN A 10 3.29 -0.86 -11.10
CA GLN A 10 4.51 -0.50 -11.81
C GLN A 10 5.48 0.29 -10.90
N PRO A 11 6.80 0.26 -11.16
CA PRO A 11 7.75 1.03 -10.36
C PRO A 11 7.44 2.53 -10.36
N GLY A 12 7.34 3.14 -9.19
CA GLY A 12 7.00 4.55 -9.01
C GLY A 12 5.50 4.85 -9.04
N GLU A 13 4.66 3.86 -9.31
CA GLU A 13 3.22 4.01 -9.34
C GLU A 13 2.66 4.30 -7.94
N ALA A 14 1.69 5.21 -7.89
CA ALA A 14 1.11 5.72 -6.66
C ALA A 14 -0.39 5.91 -6.80
N PHE A 15 -1.14 5.48 -5.79
CA PHE A 15 -2.57 5.66 -5.69
C PHE A 15 -2.95 6.22 -4.34
N THR A 16 -3.96 7.08 -4.34
CA THR A 16 -4.53 7.67 -3.15
C THR A 16 -6.04 7.50 -3.21
N SER A 17 -6.65 7.30 -2.06
CA SER A 17 -8.09 7.23 -1.90
C SER A 17 -8.50 8.09 -0.72
N PRO A 18 -9.63 8.82 -0.82
CA PRO A 18 -10.29 9.35 0.36
C PRO A 18 -10.67 8.20 1.30
N GLY A 19 -11.01 8.54 2.54
CA GLY A 19 -11.53 7.58 3.50
C GLY A 19 -12.77 6.87 2.98
N HIS A 20 -12.76 5.55 3.06
CA HIS A 20 -13.93 4.71 2.79
C HIS A 20 -15.00 4.92 3.88
N PRO A 21 -16.25 4.46 3.64
CA PRO A 21 -17.28 4.45 4.68
C PRO A 21 -16.80 3.79 5.96
N ALA A 22 -17.36 4.24 7.10
CA ALA A 22 -17.04 3.70 8.40
C ALA A 22 -17.17 2.17 8.43
N THR A 23 -16.30 1.52 9.19
CA THR A 23 -16.12 0.07 9.34
C THR A 23 -15.49 -0.66 8.15
N THR A 24 -14.98 0.08 7.16
CA THR A 24 -14.21 -0.52 6.06
C THR A 24 -12.77 -0.78 6.48
N PHE A 25 -12.29 -2.00 6.21
CA PHE A 25 -10.91 -2.41 6.41
C PHE A 25 -10.38 -3.03 5.13
N GLU A 26 -9.10 -2.84 4.88
CA GLU A 26 -8.39 -3.54 3.82
C GLU A 26 -7.35 -4.47 4.42
N LEU A 27 -7.32 -5.71 3.94
CA LEU A 27 -6.28 -6.68 4.21
C LEU A 27 -5.38 -6.75 2.98
N LEU A 28 -4.09 -6.44 3.16
CA LEU A 28 -3.10 -6.46 2.11
C LEU A 28 -2.12 -7.60 2.35
N HIS A 29 -1.72 -8.28 1.28
CA HIS A 29 -0.61 -9.22 1.29
C HIS A 29 0.30 -8.89 0.10
N VAL A 30 1.59 -8.71 0.36
CA VAL A 30 2.55 -8.40 -0.71
C VAL A 30 3.15 -9.69 -1.21
N GLU A 31 2.79 -10.08 -2.43
CA GLU A 31 3.32 -11.31 -3.04
C GLU A 31 4.79 -11.17 -3.45
N ALA A 32 5.19 -9.99 -3.95
CA ALA A 32 6.54 -9.70 -4.40
C ALA A 32 6.89 -8.22 -4.24
N GLY A 33 8.18 -7.91 -4.05
CA GLY A 33 8.67 -6.54 -3.88
C GLY A 33 8.36 -5.96 -2.49
N ALA A 34 7.99 -4.68 -2.46
CA ALA A 34 7.57 -3.99 -1.25
C ALA A 34 6.51 -2.95 -1.58
N LEU A 35 5.56 -2.77 -0.67
CA LEU A 35 4.49 -1.79 -0.78
C LEU A 35 4.66 -0.73 0.29
N THR A 36 4.70 0.54 -0.10
CA THR A 36 4.54 1.65 0.84
C THR A 36 3.05 1.95 1.01
N LEU A 37 2.52 1.65 2.19
CA LEU A 37 1.17 1.95 2.62
C LEU A 37 1.16 3.27 3.42
N THR A 38 0.34 4.22 3.01
CA THR A 38 0.02 5.41 3.82
C THR A 38 -1.38 5.34 4.40
N LEU A 39 -1.52 5.77 5.65
CA LEU A 39 -2.78 5.90 6.35
C LEU A 39 -2.74 7.22 7.16
N GLY A 40 -3.42 8.25 6.64
CA GLY A 40 -3.25 9.63 7.10
C GLY A 40 -1.78 10.04 7.03
N GLU A 41 -1.24 10.51 8.16
CA GLU A 41 0.17 10.91 8.28
C GLU A 41 1.13 9.74 8.49
N THR A 42 0.62 8.53 8.71
CA THR A 42 1.46 7.35 8.97
C THR A 42 1.86 6.69 7.67
N CYS A 43 3.12 6.30 7.57
CA CYS A 43 3.69 5.57 6.44
C CYS A 43 4.31 4.26 6.93
N ARG A 44 4.03 3.15 6.24
CA ARG A 44 4.58 1.82 6.55
C ARG A 44 4.95 1.08 5.27
N THR A 45 6.15 0.52 5.24
CA THR A 45 6.53 -0.47 4.23
C THR A 45 6.05 -1.86 4.65
N VAL A 46 5.41 -2.57 3.72
CA VAL A 46 5.01 -3.97 3.82
C VAL A 46 5.86 -4.76 2.83
N ALA A 47 6.70 -5.67 3.33
CA ALA A 47 7.63 -6.42 2.50
C ALA A 47 6.96 -7.66 1.87
N ALA A 48 7.60 -8.25 0.84
CA ALA A 48 7.16 -9.50 0.26
C ALA A 48 6.97 -10.61 1.33
N GLY A 49 5.85 -11.31 1.25
CA GLY A 49 5.42 -12.33 2.21
C GLY A 49 4.73 -11.76 3.46
N GLU A 50 4.74 -10.45 3.68
CA GLU A 50 4.05 -9.82 4.80
C GLU A 50 2.61 -9.44 4.46
N SER A 51 1.83 -9.24 5.52
CA SER A 51 0.47 -8.74 5.44
C SER A 51 0.24 -7.56 6.37
N ALA A 52 -0.71 -6.70 5.99
CA ALA A 52 -1.16 -5.58 6.78
C ALA A 52 -2.68 -5.50 6.81
N VAL A 53 -3.23 -5.05 7.94
CA VAL A 53 -4.64 -4.66 8.05
C VAL A 53 -4.68 -3.15 8.23
N ALA A 54 -5.41 -2.47 7.35
CA ALA A 54 -5.55 -1.02 7.35
C ALA A 54 -7.00 -0.62 7.65
N ARG A 55 -7.18 0.31 8.58
CA ARG A 55 -8.46 0.98 8.84
C ARG A 55 -8.66 2.11 7.86
N THR A 56 -9.16 1.79 6.67
CA THR A 56 -9.24 2.70 5.52
C THR A 56 -10.40 3.70 5.60
N GLU A 57 -10.92 3.95 6.80
CA GLU A 57 -11.92 4.99 7.11
C GLU A 57 -11.38 6.43 6.94
N ILE A 58 -10.06 6.56 6.81
CA ILE A 58 -9.34 7.82 6.57
C ILE A 58 -8.59 7.77 5.25
N GLU A 59 -8.07 8.92 4.81
CA GLU A 59 -7.24 9.00 3.61
C GLU A 59 -6.09 7.99 3.68
N HIS A 60 -5.92 7.25 2.60
CA HIS A 60 -4.90 6.21 2.49
C HIS A 60 -4.35 6.14 1.08
N GLY A 61 -3.22 5.45 0.95
CA GLY A 61 -2.56 5.31 -0.34
C GLY A 61 -1.58 4.17 -0.40
N TYR A 62 -1.26 3.81 -1.63
CA TYR A 62 -0.44 2.67 -2.00
C TYR A 62 0.63 3.17 -2.95
N ARG A 63 1.90 2.86 -2.67
CA ARG A 63 3.00 3.25 -3.55
C ARG A 63 3.96 2.09 -3.73
N ASN A 64 4.25 1.76 -4.98
CA ASN A 64 5.43 1.01 -5.31
C ASN A 64 6.57 2.01 -5.45
N GLU A 65 7.35 2.19 -4.39
CA GLU A 65 8.56 3.00 -4.49
C GLU A 65 9.51 2.31 -5.47
N VAL A 66 9.94 3.04 -6.50
CA VAL A 66 11.09 2.62 -7.30
C VAL A 66 12.23 2.29 -6.34
N PRO A 67 12.99 1.19 -6.56
CA PRO A 67 14.18 0.93 -5.77
C PRO A 67 15.00 2.21 -5.82
N ARG A 68 15.31 2.80 -4.65
CA ARG A 68 16.26 3.91 -4.61
C ARG A 68 17.54 3.39 -5.26
N ARG A 69 17.81 3.82 -6.49
CA ARG A 69 19.09 3.53 -7.13
C ARG A 69 20.12 4.30 -6.32
N TRP A 70 20.79 3.64 -5.40
CA TRP A 70 22.03 4.15 -4.84
C TRP A 70 23.01 4.21 -6.01
N SER A 71 23.07 5.38 -6.64
CA SER A 71 24.19 5.75 -7.49
C SER A 71 25.25 6.22 -6.52
N LEU A 72 26.11 5.31 -6.05
CA LEU A 72 27.39 5.74 -5.51
C LEU A 72 28.30 6.11 -6.71
N PRO A 73 29.14 7.15 -6.58
CA PRO A 73 30.21 7.43 -7.55
C PRO A 73 31.20 6.27 -7.64
#